data_AF-A0A2D4F6G4-F1
#
_entry.id   AF-A0A2D4F6G4-F1
#
_cell.length_a   1.000
_cell.length_b   1.000
_cell.length_c   1.000
_cell.angle_alpha   90.00
_cell.angle_beta   90.00
_cell.angle_gamma   90.00
#
_symmetry.space_group_name_H-M   'P 1'
#
loop_
_entity.id
_entity.type
_entity.pdbx_description
1 polymer ?
#
loop_
_entity_poly.entity_id
_entity_poly.type
_entity_poly.pdbx_seq_one_letter_code
_entity_poly.pdbx_strand_id
1 'polypeptide(L)'
;GLQAPMAAAAWLRGAEASARALRGAWGPLGAGRGFRSSAAVEKCQAGRIRPRKGKQPVTYQEAHPPHHIGHRKGWLSLHTGNLDEETDAAERTLEDVFIRKFILGTFHGCLADEIVL
;
A
#
# COMPACT_ATOMS: atom_id res chain seq x y z
N GLY A 1 23.37 -72.17 34.00
CA GLY A 1 23.35 -71.21 35.12
C GLY A 1 23.55 -69.83 34.56
N LEU A 2 22.65 -68.90 34.94
CA LEU A 2 22.76 -67.44 35.07
C LEU A 2 23.64 -66.66 34.05
N GLN A 3 23.31 -65.47 33.52
CA GLN A 3 22.21 -64.51 33.58
C GLN A 3 22.71 -63.35 32.70
N ALA A 4 21.90 -62.84 31.76
CA ALA A 4 22.14 -61.55 31.09
C ALA A 4 22.00 -60.40 32.12
N PRO A 5 22.42 -59.11 31.92
CA PRO A 5 21.98 -58.31 30.76
C PRO A 5 22.85 -57.07 30.37
N MET A 6 22.95 -56.73 29.08
CA MET A 6 23.26 -55.36 28.63
C MET A 6 22.70 -55.15 27.21
N ALA A 7 21.39 -55.01 26.98
CA ALA A 7 20.57 -53.83 27.30
C ALA A 7 21.09 -52.46 26.80
N ALA A 8 22.02 -52.40 25.82
CA ALA A 8 22.56 -51.12 25.33
C ALA A 8 22.40 -50.82 23.83
N ALA A 9 21.92 -51.75 23.00
CA ALA A 9 21.99 -51.60 21.53
C ALA A 9 20.63 -51.50 20.79
N ALA A 10 19.51 -51.32 21.50
CA ALA A 10 18.16 -51.29 20.88
C ALA A 10 17.45 -49.93 20.96
N TRP A 11 18.05 -48.91 21.57
CA TRP A 11 17.40 -47.62 21.84
C TRP A 11 17.57 -46.53 20.77
N LEU A 12 18.21 -46.83 19.63
CA LEU A 12 18.45 -45.84 18.57
C LEU A 12 17.80 -46.19 17.22
N ARG A 13 16.70 -46.95 17.23
CA ARG A 13 15.83 -47.10 16.05
C ARG A 13 14.33 -46.92 16.30
N GLY A 14 13.93 -46.51 17.51
CA GLY A 14 12.53 -46.27 17.88
C GLY A 14 12.11 -44.80 17.93
N ALA A 15 13.04 -43.85 17.81
CA ALA A 15 12.79 -42.43 18.12
C ALA A 15 12.46 -41.55 16.90
N GLU A 16 12.53 -42.06 15.67
CA GLU A 16 12.26 -41.24 14.46
C GLU A 16 10.86 -41.45 13.87
N ALA A 17 10.09 -42.43 14.38
CA ALA A 17 8.74 -42.71 13.89
C ALA A 17 7.63 -41.88 14.58
N SER A 18 7.92 -41.13 15.65
CA SER A 18 6.91 -40.40 16.44
C SER A 18 6.82 -38.90 16.16
N ALA A 19 7.74 -38.31 15.38
CA ALA A 19 7.74 -36.86 15.11
C ALA A 19 6.94 -36.44 13.85
N ARG A 20 6.47 -37.39 13.04
CA ARG A 20 5.62 -37.11 11.85
C ARG A 20 4.14 -37.40 12.06
N ALA A 21 3.76 -38.15 13.10
CA ALA A 21 2.36 -38.50 13.37
C ALA A 21 1.59 -37.45 14.20
N LEU A 22 2.26 -36.42 14.73
CA LEU A 22 1.61 -35.37 15.54
C LEU A 22 1.48 -34.00 14.84
N ARG A 23 1.74 -33.93 13.53
CA ARG A 23 1.46 -32.72 12.70
C ARG A 23 0.18 -32.83 11.87
N GLY A 24 -0.72 -33.75 12.21
CA GLY A 24 -1.99 -33.95 11.50
C GLY A 24 -3.23 -33.89 12.37
N ALA A 25 -3.10 -33.56 13.66
CA ALA A 25 -4.19 -33.70 14.63
C ALA A 25 -4.51 -32.39 15.35
N TRP A 26 -4.62 -31.28 14.62
CA TRP A 26 -5.45 -30.16 15.07
C TRP A 26 -6.53 -29.97 14.02
N GLY A 27 -7.79 -30.21 14.42
CA GLY A 27 -8.97 -29.85 13.64
C GLY A 27 -9.03 -28.33 13.38
N PRO A 28 -10.13 -27.80 12.83
CA PRO A 28 -10.25 -26.37 12.58
C PRO A 28 -10.34 -25.63 13.92
N LEU A 29 -9.18 -25.38 14.54
CA LEU A 29 -9.03 -24.44 15.64
C LEU A 29 -9.48 -23.11 15.08
N GLY A 30 -10.52 -22.57 15.72
CA GLY A 30 -11.38 -21.53 15.18
C GLY A 30 -10.60 -20.39 14.54
N ALA A 31 -11.23 -19.80 13.53
CA ALA A 31 -10.81 -18.55 12.93
C ALA A 31 -10.80 -17.44 14.00
N GLY A 32 -9.73 -17.40 14.80
CA GLY A 32 -9.41 -16.29 15.66
C GLY A 32 -9.21 -15.10 14.75
N ARG A 33 -10.21 -14.21 14.68
CA ARG A 33 -10.03 -12.88 14.11
C ARG A 33 -9.01 -12.17 14.99
N GLY A 34 -7.75 -12.18 14.57
CA GLY A 34 -6.69 -11.48 15.30
C GLY A 34 -6.96 -9.98 15.25
N PHE A 35 -7.15 -9.35 16.41
CA PHE A 35 -7.16 -7.89 16.53
C PHE A 35 -5.71 -7.39 16.46
N ARG A 36 -5.41 -6.59 15.44
CA ARG A 36 -4.11 -5.93 15.30
C ARG A 36 -4.24 -4.51 15.86
N SER A 37 -3.92 -4.30 17.14
CA SER A 37 -3.67 -2.97 17.69
C SER A 37 -2.25 -2.53 17.33
N SER A 38 -2.10 -1.79 16.23
CA SER A 38 -0.90 -0.96 16.04
C SER A 38 -1.21 0.46 16.51
N ALA A 39 -0.24 1.11 17.15
CA ALA A 39 -0.33 2.54 17.44
C ALA A 39 -0.62 3.32 16.13
N ALA A 40 -1.49 4.33 16.20
CA ALA A 40 -1.77 5.21 15.06
C ALA A 40 -0.52 6.05 14.79
N VAL A 41 0.30 5.61 13.83
CA VAL A 41 1.38 6.45 13.30
C VAL A 41 0.76 7.40 12.28
N GLU A 42 0.75 8.69 12.57
CA GLU A 42 0.29 9.72 11.65
C GLU A 42 1.31 9.91 10.53
N LYS A 43 1.12 9.20 9.43
CA LYS A 43 1.94 9.33 8.22
C LYS A 43 1.20 10.20 7.23
N CYS A 44 1.81 11.26 6.72
CA CYS A 44 1.21 12.10 5.67
C CYS A 44 0.79 11.26 4.45
N GLN A 45 -0.50 11.23 4.14
CA GLN A 45 -1.09 10.48 3.02
C GLN A 45 -1.44 11.35 1.80
N ALA A 46 -1.41 12.68 1.94
CA ALA A 46 -1.81 13.60 0.88
C ALA A 46 -0.93 13.44 -0.38
N GLY A 47 -1.57 13.32 -1.54
CA GLY A 47 -0.91 13.24 -2.86
C GLY A 47 0.08 12.08 -3.00
N ARG A 48 -0.11 10.98 -2.26
CA ARG A 48 0.78 9.81 -2.30
C ARG A 48 -0.01 8.56 -2.66
N ILE A 49 0.43 7.89 -3.73
CA ILE A 49 -0.06 6.55 -4.04
C ILE A 49 0.68 5.52 -3.18
N ARG A 50 -0.08 4.72 -2.43
CA ARG A 50 0.48 3.63 -1.63
C ARG A 50 1.00 2.52 -2.55
N PRO A 51 2.26 2.09 -2.39
CA PRO A 51 2.83 1.04 -3.23
C PRO A 51 2.11 -0.29 -2.98
N ARG A 52 1.73 -0.97 -4.07
CA ARG A 52 1.21 -2.34 -4.05
C ARG A 52 2.27 -3.33 -4.51
N LYS A 53 2.11 -4.60 -4.13
CA LYS A 53 2.99 -5.68 -4.61
C LYS A 53 2.77 -5.89 -6.11
N GLY A 54 3.84 -5.87 -6.90
CA GLY A 54 3.79 -6.06 -8.35
C GLY A 54 3.96 -4.76 -9.14
N LYS A 55 3.61 -4.79 -10.43
CA LYS A 55 3.68 -3.62 -11.33
C LYS A 55 2.37 -2.83 -11.22
N GLN A 56 2.35 -1.82 -10.35
CA GLN A 56 1.26 -0.86 -10.32
C GLN A 56 1.51 0.19 -11.40
N PRO A 57 0.63 0.35 -12.40
CA PRO A 57 0.74 1.45 -13.35
C PRO A 57 0.47 2.76 -12.59
N VAL A 58 1.39 3.70 -12.69
CA VAL A 58 1.33 5.01 -12.05
C VAL A 58 1.81 6.02 -13.07
N THR A 59 1.09 7.13 -13.20
CA THR A 59 1.50 8.20 -14.13
C THR A 59 2.62 9.02 -13.51
N TYR A 60 3.37 9.77 -14.33
CA TYR A 60 4.48 10.59 -13.82
C TYR A 60 4.04 11.55 -12.72
N GLN A 61 2.86 12.16 -12.91
CA GLN A 61 2.26 13.11 -11.99
C GLN A 61 1.89 12.49 -10.64
N GLU A 62 1.39 11.26 -10.66
CA GLU A 62 0.98 10.49 -9.49
C GLU A 62 2.15 9.87 -8.72
N ALA A 63 3.27 9.58 -9.41
CA ALA A 63 4.45 8.97 -8.83
C ALA A 63 5.23 9.91 -7.89
N HIS A 64 5.02 11.21 -8.03
CA HIS A 64 5.74 12.23 -7.27
C HIS A 64 4.89 12.81 -6.12
N PRO A 65 5.36 12.74 -4.87
CA PRO A 65 4.65 13.32 -3.73
C PRO A 65 4.62 14.87 -3.79
N PRO A 66 3.73 15.54 -3.02
CA PRO A 66 3.51 16.99 -3.12
C PRO A 66 4.74 17.86 -2.86
N HIS A 67 5.68 17.41 -2.03
CA HIS A 67 6.91 18.17 -1.74
C HIS A 67 7.91 18.20 -2.92
N HIS A 68 7.61 17.54 -4.04
CA HIS A 68 8.40 17.65 -5.27
C HIS A 68 7.81 18.66 -6.28
N ILE A 69 6.73 19.36 -5.94
CA ILE A 69 6.22 20.48 -6.73
C ILE A 69 7.30 21.58 -6.76
N GLY A 70 7.62 22.10 -7.94
CA GLY A 70 8.71 23.05 -8.17
C GLY A 70 10.10 22.42 -8.36
N HIS A 71 10.26 21.12 -8.11
CA HIS A 71 11.53 20.40 -8.31
C HIS A 71 11.48 19.36 -9.43
N ARG A 72 10.49 18.46 -9.36
CA ARG A 72 10.27 17.38 -10.34
C ARG A 72 8.92 17.52 -11.03
N LYS A 73 7.90 17.99 -10.31
CA LYS A 73 6.56 18.27 -10.84
C LYS A 73 6.36 19.79 -10.97
N GLY A 74 5.80 20.22 -12.10
CA GLY A 74 5.34 21.60 -12.29
C GLY A 74 3.93 21.83 -11.73
N TRP A 75 3.33 22.96 -12.07
CA TRP A 75 1.94 23.25 -11.74
C TRP A 75 1.00 22.80 -12.87
N LEU A 76 -0.20 22.36 -12.50
CA LEU A 76 -1.25 21.96 -13.46
C LEU A 76 -2.17 23.13 -13.84
N SER A 77 -2.02 24.27 -13.17
CA SER A 77 -2.75 25.50 -13.44
C SER A 77 -1.78 26.65 -13.24
N LEU A 78 -1.64 27.51 -14.24
CA LEU A 78 -0.81 28.72 -14.17
C LEU A 78 -1.68 29.96 -14.36
N HIS A 79 -1.76 30.80 -13.34
CA HIS A 79 -2.45 32.08 -13.37
C HIS A 79 -1.71 33.12 -12.53
N THR A 80 -1.96 34.41 -12.76
CA THR A 80 -1.31 35.51 -12.04
C THR A 80 -1.86 35.71 -10.63
N GLY A 81 -3.10 35.29 -10.36
CA GLY A 81 -3.77 35.54 -9.08
C GLY A 81 -3.07 35.04 -7.80
N ASN A 82 -2.11 34.11 -7.88
CA ASN A 82 -1.34 33.65 -6.70
C ASN A 82 -0.05 34.46 -6.46
N LEU A 83 0.22 35.47 -7.29
CA LEU A 83 1.33 36.38 -7.07
C LEU A 83 1.00 37.35 -5.93
N ASP A 84 2.05 37.96 -5.39
CA ASP A 84 1.90 38.97 -4.35
C ASP A 84 1.05 40.15 -4.88
N GLU A 85 0.20 40.71 -4.02
CA GLU A 85 -0.70 41.84 -4.30
C GLU A 85 -1.85 41.60 -5.32
N GLU A 86 -2.02 40.39 -5.84
CA GLU A 86 -3.11 40.05 -6.77
C GLU A 86 -4.39 39.59 -6.02
N THR A 87 -5.57 39.86 -6.60
CA THR A 87 -6.86 39.58 -5.95
C THR A 87 -7.66 38.41 -6.55
N ASP A 88 -7.30 37.98 -7.76
CA ASP A 88 -8.18 37.14 -8.58
C ASP A 88 -8.04 35.63 -8.34
N ALA A 89 -7.28 35.22 -7.32
CA ALA A 89 -7.01 33.79 -7.04
C ALA A 89 -8.28 32.95 -6.86
N ALA A 90 -9.30 33.52 -6.19
CA ALA A 90 -10.53 32.81 -5.87
C ALA A 90 -11.33 32.46 -7.14
N GLU A 91 -11.53 33.41 -8.04
CA GLU A 91 -12.26 33.21 -9.29
C GLU A 91 -11.54 32.21 -10.19
N ARG A 92 -10.21 32.36 -10.35
CA ARG A 92 -9.41 31.43 -11.15
C ARG A 92 -9.43 30.00 -10.61
N THR A 93 -9.45 29.84 -9.29
CA THR A 93 -9.58 28.51 -8.67
C THR A 93 -10.94 27.88 -8.96
N LEU A 94 -12.01 28.67 -8.94
CA LEU A 94 -13.35 28.17 -9.27
C LEU A 94 -13.46 27.76 -10.74
N GLU A 95 -12.91 28.58 -11.64
CA GLU A 95 -12.84 28.27 -13.08
C GLU A 95 -12.06 26.98 -13.33
N ASP A 96 -10.89 26.83 -12.73
CA ASP A 96 -10.04 25.64 -12.86
C ASP A 96 -10.75 24.35 -12.38
N VAL A 97 -11.37 24.39 -11.20
CA VAL A 97 -12.12 23.24 -10.67
C VAL A 97 -13.34 22.93 -11.53
N PHE A 98 -14.02 23.96 -12.05
CA PHE A 98 -15.15 23.79 -12.96
C PHE A 98 -14.72 23.12 -14.27
N ILE A 99 -13.68 23.64 -14.94
CA ILE A 99 -13.17 23.12 -16.20
C ILE A 99 -12.72 21.67 -16.04
N ARG A 100 -12.01 21.33 -14.96
CA ARG A 100 -11.56 19.95 -14.72
C ARG A 100 -12.73 18.98 -14.57
N LYS A 101 -13.75 19.35 -13.79
CA LYS A 101 -14.96 18.51 -13.63
C LYS A 101 -15.77 18.42 -14.92
N PHE A 102 -15.87 19.53 -15.65
CA PHE A 102 -16.58 19.58 -16.93
C PHE A 102 -15.93 18.64 -17.95
N ILE A 103 -14.63 18.79 -18.21
CA ILE A 103 -13.90 17.97 -19.18
C ILE A 103 -13.92 16.49 -18.78
N LEU A 104 -13.73 16.17 -17.49
CA LEU A 104 -13.81 14.79 -17.00
C LEU A 104 -15.21 14.17 -17.23
N GLY A 105 -16.28 14.95 -17.08
CA GLY A 105 -17.65 14.52 -17.33
C GLY A 105 -17.97 14.39 -18.82
N THR A 106 -17.52 15.34 -19.64
CA THR A 106 -17.75 15.34 -21.09
C THR A 106 -16.97 14.22 -21.79
N PHE A 107 -15.68 14.06 -21.48
CA PHE A 107 -14.78 13.08 -22.09
C PHE A 107 -14.53 11.88 -21.15
N HIS A 108 -15.63 11.21 -20.79
CA HIS A 108 -15.62 10.07 -19.89
C HIS A 108 -14.76 8.91 -20.42
N GLY A 109 -13.75 8.51 -19.63
CA GLY A 109 -12.85 7.38 -19.98
C GLY A 109 -11.86 7.66 -21.12
N CYS A 110 -11.83 8.86 -21.67
CA CYS A 110 -10.89 9.25 -22.74
C CYS A 110 -9.62 9.93 -22.21
N LEU A 111 -9.67 10.49 -20.99
CA LEU A 111 -8.53 11.18 -20.39
C LEU A 111 -7.53 10.17 -19.82
N ALA A 112 -6.29 10.25 -20.28
CA ALA A 112 -5.19 9.41 -19.81
C ALA A 112 -4.49 9.96 -18.57
N ASP A 113 -4.51 11.28 -18.37
CA ASP A 113 -3.76 12.00 -17.34
C ASP A 113 -4.52 13.26 -16.86
N GLU A 114 -4.00 13.93 -15.84
CA GLU A 114 -4.52 15.20 -15.32
C GLU A 114 -4.43 16.34 -16.37
N ILE A 115 -5.39 17.27 -16.31
CA ILE A 115 -5.48 18.40 -17.25
C ILE A 115 -4.55 19.52 -16.80
N VAL A 116 -3.78 20.06 -17.75
CA VAL A 116 -2.94 21.24 -17.60
C VAL A 116 -3.67 22.46 -18.15
N LEU A 117 -3.76 23.51 -17.34
CA LEU A 117 -4.48 24.77 -17.59
C LEU A 117 -3.56 25.99 -17.49
#